data_AF-A0A1H3XMZ1-F1
#
_entry.id   AF-A0A1H3XMZ1-F1
#
_cell.length_a   1.000
_cell.length_b   1.000
_cell.length_c   1.000
_cell.angle_alpha   90.00
_cell.angle_beta   90.00
_cell.angle_gamma   90.00
#
_symmetry.space_group_name_H-M   'P 1'
#
loop_
_entity.id
_entity.type
_entity.pdbx_description
1 polymer ?
#
loop_
_entity_poly.entity_id
_entity_poly.type
_entity_poly.pdbx_seq_one_letter_code
_entity_poly.pdbx_strand_id
1 'polypeptide(L)'
;MEEELAILQKEAERAGIHTEIRFVCDLVNEIDPKWQQAAESFLAGRRFNVIADPEAIPGLLRIVDEKNLYRIYLVLTNKMEDISAKPPMGSLAERFQIANLYARKYINYVCGNLQCVETRQELNDHPKGAIMPNGMLARGIVGNKLRPVRDLVFGADAILHLLESKKRERDEKQSRAAELTRASAKFAKLSDAAYRASFAPENYDTTAPKMIVQLRAEIEETKRNIKALENNPSAKRLMDMYLAATQKREKTQKALTDIQSELKSDARSVEESEARLLAGRREEKILQDDYEMAVTLHPEEEKAADELYERQKNNAEGSLLRAIQDVNKRLSDANTNMVGAMLRYNASHAGYVADRNGAKQYIARLDELRTKDIEETKNRIEAKAQTISDTFMRDFAEVIYSRIRGMRDQKDAINAMLKEHRFGDKNYSLIMKPRSSADMKAFFTIAQKIDELGSADNLELYLNMNSNFMQDAGIADAFEEFRDTVLNADDVTEYTDILTYMLHYNVKLEQEIISWQEAGTLGNISEH
;
A
#
# COMPACT_ATOMS: atom_id res chain seq x y z
N MET A 1 8.64 31.47 10.24
CA MET A 1 7.17 31.62 10.12
C MET A 1 6.73 32.76 11.02
N GLU A 2 7.02 32.71 12.32
CA GLU A 2 6.87 33.86 13.23
C GLU A 2 7.60 35.12 12.74
N GLU A 3 8.83 34.97 12.24
CA GLU A 3 9.60 36.08 11.64
C GLU A 3 8.86 36.74 10.45
N GLU A 4 8.30 35.93 9.55
CA GLU A 4 7.55 36.44 8.39
C GLU A 4 6.20 37.03 8.80
N LEU A 5 5.56 36.50 9.85
CA LEU A 5 4.33 37.07 10.41
C LEU A 5 4.61 38.46 11.02
N ALA A 6 5.71 38.61 11.74
CA ALA A 6 6.12 39.90 12.30
C ALA A 6 6.42 40.93 11.20
N ILE A 7 7.04 40.49 10.09
CA ILE A 7 7.23 41.34 8.90
C ILE A 7 5.88 41.74 8.31
N LEU A 8 4.95 40.81 8.14
CA LEU A 8 3.61 41.09 7.61
C LEU A 8 2.87 42.11 8.48
N GLN A 9 2.88 41.93 9.81
CA GLN A 9 2.24 42.85 10.76
C GLN A 9 2.83 44.27 10.67
N LYS A 10 4.16 44.38 10.66
CA LYS A 10 4.85 45.67 10.57
C LYS A 10 4.59 46.40 9.26
N GLU A 11 4.56 45.68 8.14
CA GLU A 11 4.30 46.27 6.83
C GLU A 11 2.81 46.60 6.65
N ALA A 12 1.90 45.83 7.27
CA ALA A 12 0.47 46.15 7.30
C ALA A 12 0.20 47.45 8.06
N GLU A 13 0.83 47.64 9.22
CA GLU A 13 0.75 48.90 9.99
C GLU A 13 1.26 50.09 9.17
N ARG A 14 2.40 49.94 8.47
CA ARG A 14 2.94 50.98 7.57
C ARG A 14 2.02 51.32 6.41
N ALA A 15 1.27 50.34 5.92
CA ALA A 15 0.28 50.51 4.86
C ALA A 15 -1.06 51.07 5.36
N GLY A 16 -1.20 51.37 6.67
CA GLY A 16 -2.44 51.86 7.27
C GLY A 16 -3.52 50.79 7.42
N ILE A 17 -3.14 49.50 7.38
CA ILE A 17 -4.06 48.37 7.56
C ILE A 17 -4.10 48.04 9.05
N HIS A 18 -5.16 48.47 9.72
CA HIS A 18 -5.40 48.22 11.14
C HIS A 18 -6.31 47.01 11.34
N THR A 19 -5.76 45.81 11.23
CA THR A 19 -6.46 44.54 11.48
C THR A 19 -5.64 43.67 12.42
N GLU A 20 -6.31 42.83 13.18
CA GLU A 20 -5.61 41.80 13.95
C GLU A 20 -5.17 40.65 13.00
N ILE A 21 -3.87 40.35 12.96
CA ILE A 21 -3.29 39.30 12.12
C ILE A 21 -2.76 38.21 13.03
N ARG A 22 -3.44 37.05 13.09
CA ARG A 22 -3.07 35.93 13.98
C ARG A 22 -3.04 34.60 13.26
N PHE A 23 -2.27 33.66 13.80
CA PHE A 23 -2.34 32.28 13.35
C PHE A 23 -3.65 31.62 13.78
N VAL A 24 -4.11 30.64 13.00
CA VAL A 24 -5.29 29.83 13.36
C VAL A 24 -5.10 29.14 14.71
N CYS A 25 -3.88 28.68 15.05
CA CYS A 25 -3.59 28.07 16.34
C CYS A 25 -3.87 28.95 17.55
N ASP A 26 -3.63 30.25 17.42
CA ASP A 26 -3.85 31.21 18.51
C ASP A 26 -5.34 31.54 18.70
N LEU A 27 -6.16 31.25 17.69
CA LEU A 27 -7.59 31.55 17.66
C LEU A 27 -8.47 30.38 18.12
N VAL A 28 -7.90 29.18 18.25
CA VAL A 28 -8.58 27.97 18.74
C VAL A 28 -8.37 27.86 20.26
N ASN A 29 -9.46 27.91 21.01
CA ASN A 29 -9.43 27.90 22.47
C ASN A 29 -9.17 26.50 23.04
N GLU A 30 -9.87 25.49 22.51
CA GLU A 30 -9.80 24.11 22.99
C GLU A 30 -10.21 23.15 21.88
N ILE A 31 -9.77 21.90 21.97
CA ILE A 31 -10.23 20.78 21.14
C ILE A 31 -10.53 19.62 22.07
N ASP A 32 -11.57 18.85 21.76
CA ASP A 32 -11.84 17.58 22.43
C ASP A 32 -10.54 16.72 22.50
N PRO A 33 -10.05 16.38 23.71
CA PRO A 33 -8.79 15.67 23.90
C PRO A 33 -8.72 14.34 23.15
N LYS A 34 -9.86 13.66 22.96
CA LYS A 34 -9.93 12.39 22.20
C LYS A 34 -9.53 12.60 20.73
N TRP A 35 -9.84 13.77 20.18
CA TRP A 35 -9.68 14.08 18.77
C TRP A 35 -8.48 14.98 18.47
N GLN A 36 -7.88 15.61 19.49
CA GLN A 36 -6.81 16.59 19.34
C GLN A 36 -5.66 16.09 18.46
N GLN A 37 -5.12 14.90 18.75
CA GLN A 37 -4.01 14.34 17.96
C GLN A 37 -4.38 14.14 16.49
N ALA A 38 -5.56 13.59 16.21
CA ALA A 38 -6.03 13.35 14.83
C ALA A 38 -6.33 14.67 14.11
N ALA A 39 -6.99 15.61 14.79
CA ALA A 39 -7.34 16.92 14.28
C ALA A 39 -6.10 17.74 13.90
N GLU A 40 -5.10 17.76 14.78
CA GLU A 40 -3.85 18.48 14.55
C GLU A 40 -2.98 17.83 13.49
N SER A 41 -2.97 16.49 13.43
CA SER A 41 -2.26 15.76 12.39
C SER A 41 -2.91 15.94 11.02
N PHE A 42 -4.25 16.06 10.98
CA PHE A 42 -4.98 16.34 9.74
C PHE A 42 -4.73 17.75 9.24
N LEU A 43 -4.78 18.75 10.13
CA LEU A 43 -4.51 20.14 9.76
C LEU A 43 -3.03 20.34 9.40
N ALA A 44 -2.10 19.66 10.07
CA ALA A 44 -0.66 19.71 9.80
C ALA A 44 -0.14 21.17 9.74
N GLY A 45 0.42 21.60 8.61
CA GLY A 45 0.88 22.99 8.42
C GLY A 45 -0.25 24.02 8.41
N ARG A 46 -1.48 23.60 8.07
CA ARG A 46 -2.66 24.48 7.97
C ARG A 46 -3.14 25.05 9.31
N ARG A 47 -2.60 24.53 10.42
CA ARG A 47 -2.78 25.07 11.79
C ARG A 47 -2.15 26.45 11.95
N PHE A 48 -1.16 26.77 11.12
CA PHE A 48 -0.43 28.04 11.14
C PHE A 48 -0.80 28.95 9.95
N ASN A 49 -1.95 28.70 9.31
CA ASN A 49 -2.48 29.67 8.37
C ASN A 49 -2.86 30.95 9.13
N VAL A 50 -2.85 32.08 8.42
CA VAL A 50 -3.04 33.41 9.00
C VAL A 50 -4.45 33.90 8.73
N ILE A 51 -5.11 34.43 9.75
CA ILE A 51 -6.45 35.03 9.68
C ILE A 51 -6.35 36.53 9.98
N ALA A 52 -7.11 37.29 9.20
CA ALA A 52 -7.32 38.73 9.32
C ALA A 52 -8.74 39.07 8.83
N ASP A 53 -9.18 40.31 9.07
CA ASP A 53 -10.50 40.77 8.68
C ASP A 53 -10.64 40.81 7.14
N PRO A 54 -11.82 40.50 6.57
CA PRO A 54 -12.08 40.44 5.12
C PRO A 54 -11.61 41.68 4.35
N GLU A 55 -11.81 42.85 4.93
CA GLU A 55 -11.48 44.15 4.34
C GLU A 55 -9.97 44.32 4.15
N ALA A 56 -9.15 43.67 4.99
CA ALA A 56 -7.70 43.76 4.95
C ALA A 56 -7.04 42.78 3.97
N ILE A 57 -7.74 41.72 3.55
CA ILE A 57 -7.17 40.63 2.74
C ILE A 57 -6.49 41.12 1.45
N PRO A 58 -7.08 42.02 0.63
CA PRO A 58 -6.42 42.48 -0.60
C PRO A 58 -5.09 43.20 -0.32
N GLY A 59 -5.04 44.00 0.75
CA GLY A 59 -3.83 44.72 1.14
C GLY A 59 -2.75 43.79 1.69
N LEU A 60 -3.13 42.80 2.50
CA LEU A 60 -2.20 41.80 3.04
C LEU A 60 -1.63 40.88 1.95
N LEU A 61 -2.44 40.47 0.96
CA LEU A 61 -1.95 39.69 -0.18
C LEU A 61 -0.87 40.44 -0.96
N ARG A 62 -1.07 41.75 -1.19
CA ARG A 62 -0.07 42.59 -1.86
C ARG A 62 1.25 42.61 -1.07
N ILE A 63 1.19 42.76 0.25
CA ILE A 63 2.38 42.79 1.10
C ILE A 63 3.11 41.44 1.08
N VAL A 64 2.37 40.32 1.16
CA VAL A 64 2.93 38.96 1.08
C VAL A 64 3.70 38.76 -0.22
N ASP A 65 3.15 39.22 -1.34
CA ASP A 65 3.77 39.16 -2.67
C ASP A 65 5.02 40.06 -2.75
N GLU A 66 4.88 41.35 -2.42
CA GLU A 66 5.98 42.33 -2.50
C GLU A 66 7.18 41.97 -1.61
N LYS A 67 6.92 41.39 -0.43
CA LYS A 67 7.96 41.02 0.54
C LYS A 67 8.41 39.57 0.42
N ASN A 68 7.87 38.81 -0.53
CA ASN A 68 8.21 37.41 -0.75
C ASN A 68 8.06 36.54 0.51
N LEU A 69 6.91 36.66 1.20
CA LEU A 69 6.64 35.92 2.45
C LEU A 69 6.16 34.50 2.15
N TYR A 70 7.08 33.62 1.79
CA TYR A 70 6.79 32.27 1.27
C TYR A 70 6.16 31.30 2.30
N ARG A 71 6.31 31.55 3.60
CA ARG A 71 5.80 30.67 4.66
C ARG A 71 4.46 31.13 5.21
N ILE A 72 3.93 32.26 4.74
CA ILE A 72 2.64 32.80 5.16
C ILE A 72 1.54 32.33 4.22
N TYR A 73 0.63 31.53 4.75
CA TYR A 73 -0.59 31.11 4.07
C TYR A 73 -1.76 31.94 4.60
N LEU A 74 -2.12 33.00 3.87
CA LEU A 74 -3.24 33.87 4.24
C LEU A 74 -4.58 33.21 3.89
N VAL A 75 -5.48 33.14 4.87
CA VAL A 75 -6.85 32.67 4.67
C VAL A 75 -7.66 33.79 4.03
N LEU A 76 -8.29 33.51 2.89
CA LEU A 76 -9.13 34.47 2.16
C LEU A 76 -10.51 34.63 2.84
N THR A 77 -10.54 35.34 3.97
CA THR A 77 -11.76 35.53 4.79
C THR A 77 -12.87 36.27 4.04
N ASN A 78 -12.51 37.11 3.07
CA ASN A 78 -13.43 37.76 2.13
C ASN A 78 -14.13 36.82 1.12
N LYS A 79 -13.77 35.54 1.07
CA LYS A 79 -14.43 34.52 0.22
C LYS A 79 -15.21 33.48 1.04
N MET A 80 -15.56 33.79 2.29
CA MET A 80 -16.19 32.85 3.23
C MET A 80 -17.64 33.18 3.56
N GLU A 81 -18.33 33.90 2.69
CA GLU A 81 -19.74 34.31 2.91
C GLU A 81 -20.66 33.09 3.01
N ASP A 82 -20.55 32.14 2.08
CA ASP A 82 -21.37 30.93 2.01
C ASP A 82 -21.03 29.87 3.07
N ILE A 83 -19.94 30.04 3.81
CA ILE A 83 -19.51 29.09 4.83
C ILE A 83 -20.26 29.39 6.13
N SER A 84 -21.08 28.43 6.57
CA SER A 84 -21.78 28.50 7.85
C SER A 84 -20.82 28.56 9.03
N ALA A 85 -21.11 29.44 10.01
CA ALA A 85 -20.41 29.46 11.29
C ALA A 85 -20.80 28.29 12.20
N LYS A 86 -21.96 27.66 11.95
CA LYS A 86 -22.40 26.47 12.70
C LYS A 86 -21.64 25.24 12.17
N PRO A 87 -20.89 24.51 13.02
CA PRO A 87 -20.19 23.32 12.59
C PRO A 87 -21.18 22.23 12.16
N PRO A 88 -20.87 21.43 11.12
CA PRO A 88 -21.66 20.26 10.76
C PRO A 88 -21.69 19.24 11.91
N MET A 89 -22.88 18.71 12.20
CA MET A 89 -23.08 17.77 13.31
C MET A 89 -22.30 16.47 13.09
N GLY A 90 -21.60 16.00 14.12
CA GLY A 90 -20.76 14.80 14.10
C GLY A 90 -19.43 14.97 13.36
N SER A 91 -19.13 16.15 12.84
CA SER A 91 -17.88 16.39 12.11
C SER A 91 -16.70 16.66 13.04
N LEU A 92 -15.49 16.51 12.50
CA LEU A 92 -14.26 16.89 13.16
C LEU A 92 -14.24 18.38 13.52
N ALA A 93 -14.87 19.25 12.70
CA ALA A 93 -14.97 20.68 12.98
C ALA A 93 -15.79 21.00 14.25
N GLU A 94 -16.76 20.16 14.61
CA GLU A 94 -17.56 20.30 15.83
C GLU A 94 -16.71 20.13 17.09
N ARG A 95 -15.60 19.39 17.01
CA ARG A 95 -14.70 19.09 18.13
C ARG A 95 -13.83 20.27 18.58
N PHE A 96 -13.88 21.40 17.86
CA PHE A 96 -13.11 22.60 18.16
C PHE A 96 -13.95 23.65 18.88
N GLN A 97 -13.42 24.25 19.94
CA GLN A 97 -13.93 25.46 20.57
C GLN A 97 -13.12 26.67 20.08
N ILE A 98 -13.81 27.64 19.48
CA ILE A 98 -13.24 28.76 18.72
C ILE A 98 -14.23 29.91 18.82
N ALA A 99 -13.78 31.03 19.39
CA ALA A 99 -14.57 32.26 19.50
C ALA A 99 -14.52 33.13 18.24
N ASN A 100 -13.38 33.17 17.54
CA ASN A 100 -13.23 33.99 16.34
C ASN A 100 -14.06 33.43 15.17
N LEU A 101 -14.89 34.29 14.57
CA LEU A 101 -15.83 33.93 13.50
C LEU A 101 -15.13 33.39 12.25
N TYR A 102 -14.06 34.03 11.81
CA TYR A 102 -13.36 33.64 10.59
C TYR A 102 -12.54 32.37 10.80
N ALA A 103 -11.92 32.19 11.97
CA ALA A 103 -11.30 30.93 12.37
C ALA A 103 -12.30 29.79 12.42
N ARG A 104 -13.50 30.04 12.96
CA ARG A 104 -14.59 29.06 12.97
C ARG A 104 -14.98 28.66 11.56
N LYS A 105 -15.24 29.62 10.67
CA LYS A 105 -15.59 29.34 9.28
C LYS A 105 -14.49 28.58 8.55
N TYR A 106 -13.23 28.97 8.76
CA TYR A 106 -12.08 28.28 8.19
C TYR A 106 -11.98 26.81 8.67
N ILE A 107 -12.12 26.55 9.96
CA ILE A 107 -12.11 25.18 10.49
C ILE A 107 -13.32 24.38 9.98
N ASN A 108 -14.50 24.99 9.89
CA ASN A 108 -15.68 24.34 9.29
C ASN A 108 -15.43 23.98 7.82
N TYR A 109 -14.77 24.86 7.06
CA TYR A 109 -14.40 24.59 5.67
C TYR A 109 -13.40 23.43 5.54
N VAL A 110 -12.37 23.40 6.39
CA VAL A 110 -11.31 22.39 6.28
C VAL A 110 -11.70 21.04 6.88
N CYS A 111 -12.39 21.04 8.02
CA CYS A 111 -12.69 19.85 8.82
C CYS A 111 -14.17 19.44 8.81
N GLY A 112 -15.08 20.26 8.26
CA GLY A 112 -16.53 20.02 8.36
C GLY A 112 -17.03 18.84 7.55
N ASN A 113 -16.29 18.43 6.51
CA ASN A 113 -16.62 17.25 5.71
C ASN A 113 -16.09 15.93 6.28
N LEU A 114 -15.40 15.96 7.43
CA LEU A 114 -14.86 14.75 8.06
C LEU A 114 -15.75 14.32 9.22
N GLN A 115 -16.43 13.19 9.07
CA GLN A 115 -17.19 12.58 10.16
C GLN A 115 -16.26 11.97 11.21
N CYS A 116 -16.50 12.23 12.49
CA CYS A 116 -15.82 11.57 13.59
C CYS A 116 -16.42 10.17 13.80
N VAL A 117 -15.61 9.12 13.61
CA VAL A 117 -16.02 7.71 13.72
C VAL A 117 -15.09 6.92 14.63
N GLU A 118 -15.60 5.88 15.28
CA GLU A 118 -14.82 5.11 16.25
C GLU A 118 -14.31 3.78 15.68
N THR A 119 -14.96 3.28 14.65
CA THR A 119 -14.63 1.98 14.04
C THR A 119 -14.15 2.12 12.60
N ARG A 120 -13.38 1.12 12.13
CA ARG A 120 -12.93 1.06 10.73
C ARG A 120 -14.07 0.80 9.75
N GLN A 121 -15.13 0.16 10.23
CA GLN A 121 -16.32 -0.12 9.43
C GLN A 121 -17.06 1.18 9.12
N GLU A 122 -17.38 1.97 10.16
CA GLU A 122 -17.93 3.31 10.01
C GLU A 122 -17.05 4.20 9.12
N LEU A 123 -15.73 4.12 9.27
CA LEU A 123 -14.79 4.86 8.42
C LEU A 123 -14.97 4.58 6.92
N ASN A 124 -15.31 3.35 6.56
CA ASN A 124 -15.57 2.93 5.18
C ASN A 124 -16.97 3.35 4.70
N ASP A 125 -17.95 3.39 5.60
CA ASP A 125 -19.34 3.73 5.30
C ASP A 125 -19.56 5.24 5.04
N HIS A 126 -18.53 6.06 5.28
CA HIS A 126 -18.54 7.51 5.07
C HIS A 126 -17.62 7.97 3.91
N PRO A 127 -18.00 7.72 2.64
CA PRO A 127 -17.15 7.99 1.48
C PRO A 127 -16.84 9.48 1.29
N LYS A 128 -17.66 10.40 1.81
CA LYS A 128 -17.38 11.85 1.72
C LYS A 128 -16.19 12.29 2.57
N GLY A 129 -15.88 11.56 3.63
CA GLY A 129 -14.81 11.90 4.58
C GLY A 129 -15.13 11.44 5.99
N ALA A 130 -14.25 10.66 6.59
CA ALA A 130 -14.32 10.27 7.99
C ALA A 130 -12.92 10.12 8.60
N ILE A 131 -12.82 10.31 9.91
CA ILE A 131 -11.58 10.24 10.66
C ILE A 131 -11.79 9.52 11.98
N MET A 132 -10.82 8.71 12.36
CA MET A 132 -10.75 8.02 13.65
C MET A 132 -9.82 8.77 14.64
N PRO A 133 -10.00 8.62 15.97
CA PRO A 133 -9.15 9.26 16.98
C PRO A 133 -7.67 8.91 16.85
N ASN A 134 -7.38 7.71 16.35
CA ASN A 134 -6.01 7.24 16.15
C ASN A 134 -5.35 7.84 14.89
N GLY A 135 -6.03 8.71 14.13
CA GLY A 135 -5.52 9.34 12.91
C GLY A 135 -5.71 8.52 11.63
N MET A 136 -6.52 7.46 11.63
CA MET A 136 -6.95 6.83 10.37
C MET A 136 -7.98 7.73 9.69
N LEU A 137 -7.77 8.04 8.42
CA LEU A 137 -8.57 8.96 7.62
C LEU A 137 -9.07 8.21 6.38
N ALA A 138 -10.34 8.32 6.07
CA ALA A 138 -10.89 7.97 4.76
C ALA A 138 -11.49 9.23 4.13
N ARG A 139 -11.20 9.47 2.85
CA ARG A 139 -11.77 10.60 2.11
C ARG A 139 -11.93 10.23 0.65
N GLY A 140 -13.15 10.35 0.13
CA GLY A 140 -13.47 9.82 -1.20
C GLY A 140 -13.26 8.31 -1.20
N ILE A 141 -12.44 7.86 -2.14
CA ILE A 141 -12.07 6.45 -2.32
C ILE A 141 -10.72 6.08 -1.70
N VAL A 142 -10.11 6.98 -0.91
CA VAL A 142 -8.73 6.81 -0.40
C VAL A 142 -8.72 6.75 1.12
N GLY A 143 -8.11 5.71 1.66
CA GLY A 143 -7.76 5.58 3.08
C GLY A 143 -6.28 5.92 3.33
N ASN A 144 -5.98 6.65 4.40
CA ASN A 144 -4.61 6.99 4.80
C ASN A 144 -4.48 7.01 6.33
N LYS A 145 -3.29 6.63 6.82
CA LYS A 145 -2.90 6.81 8.21
C LYS A 145 -2.10 8.09 8.36
N LEU A 146 -2.66 9.07 9.07
CA LEU A 146 -1.98 10.33 9.33
C LEU A 146 -0.75 10.11 10.21
N ARG A 147 0.36 10.76 9.84
CA ARG A 147 1.55 10.81 10.70
C ARG A 147 1.24 11.72 11.89
N PRO A 148 1.39 11.25 13.14
CA PRO A 148 1.11 12.06 14.31
C PRO A 148 2.09 13.24 14.38
N VAL A 149 1.55 14.44 14.52
CA VAL A 149 2.34 15.63 14.86
C VAL A 149 2.83 15.51 16.31
N ARG A 150 4.09 15.87 16.55
CA ARG A 150 4.70 15.79 17.88
C ARG A 150 4.30 16.94 18.78
N ASP A 151 4.21 18.12 18.18
CA ASP A 151 3.94 19.36 18.89
C ASP A 151 2.46 19.70 18.63
N LEU A 152 1.64 19.49 19.67
CA LEU A 152 0.25 19.93 19.74
C LEU A 152 0.25 21.42 20.08
N VAL A 153 -0.47 22.22 19.30
CA VAL A 153 -0.42 23.69 19.35
C VAL A 153 -1.76 24.34 19.60
N PHE A 154 -2.87 23.58 19.55
CA PHE A 154 -4.18 24.11 19.89
C PHE A 154 -4.49 23.92 21.37
N GLY A 155 -5.06 24.95 22.00
CA GLY A 155 -5.40 24.95 23.42
C GLY A 155 -4.49 25.85 24.24
N ALA A 156 -5.03 26.52 25.28
CA ALA A 156 -4.26 27.38 26.17
C ALA A 156 -3.12 26.63 26.88
N ASP A 157 -3.29 25.34 27.16
CA ASP A 157 -2.31 24.48 27.81
C ASP A 157 -1.32 23.81 26.85
N ALA A 158 -1.50 23.99 25.53
CA ALA A 158 -0.63 23.38 24.52
C ALA A 158 0.82 23.85 24.65
N ILE A 159 1.03 25.12 25.02
CA ILE A 159 2.36 25.68 25.27
C ILE A 159 3.01 25.02 26.51
N LEU A 160 2.25 24.76 27.56
CA LEU A 160 2.76 24.10 28.78
C LEU A 160 3.15 22.64 28.49
N HIS A 161 2.30 21.90 27.79
CA HIS A 161 2.61 20.53 27.37
C HIS A 161 3.79 20.47 26.38
N LEU A 162 3.88 21.42 25.46
CA LEU A 162 5.03 21.55 24.56
C LEU A 162 6.31 21.82 25.35
N LEU A 163 6.27 22.75 26.31
CA LEU A 163 7.40 23.07 27.19
C LEU A 163 7.86 21.84 27.98
N GLU A 164 6.92 21.08 28.55
CA GLU A 164 7.21 19.86 29.30
C GLU A 164 7.83 18.77 28.41
N SER A 165 7.27 18.56 27.21
CA SER A 165 7.80 17.64 26.21
C SER A 165 9.23 18.02 25.78
N LYS A 166 9.50 19.30 25.50
CA LYS A 166 10.85 19.79 25.15
C LYS A 166 11.82 19.68 26.33
N LYS A 167 11.37 19.92 27.57
CA LYS A 167 12.20 19.71 28.78
C LYS A 167 12.63 18.25 28.88
N ARG A 168 11.69 17.31 28.73
CA ARG A 168 11.97 15.88 28.74
C ARG A 168 12.94 15.47 27.62
N GLU A 169 12.71 15.94 26.39
CA GLU A 169 13.61 15.67 25.26
C GLU A 169 15.02 16.21 25.51
N ARG A 170 15.13 17.40 26.12
CA ARG A 170 16.42 17.98 26.54
C ARG A 170 17.10 17.10 27.59
N ASP A 171 16.37 16.65 28.61
CA ASP A 171 16.91 15.79 29.67
C ASP A 171 17.40 14.44 29.12
N GLU A 172 16.64 13.82 28.22
CA GLU A 172 17.04 12.58 27.54
C GLU A 172 18.30 12.77 26.70
N LYS A 173 18.36 13.85 25.90
CA LYS A 173 19.56 14.20 25.11
C LYS A 173 20.76 14.49 25.99
N GLN A 174 20.57 15.17 27.11
CA GLN A 174 21.63 15.52 28.05
C GLN A 174 22.18 14.27 28.76
N SER A 175 21.32 13.32 29.14
CA SER A 175 21.74 12.02 29.67
C SER A 175 22.57 11.24 28.66
N ARG A 176 22.10 11.15 27.40
CA ARG A 176 22.81 10.45 26.33
C ARG A 176 24.16 11.10 26.00
N ALA A 177 24.24 12.43 26.03
CA ALA A 177 25.50 13.14 25.86
C ALA A 177 26.49 12.83 27.01
N ALA A 178 25.99 12.75 28.26
CA ALA A 178 26.82 12.38 29.41
C ALA A 178 27.35 10.94 29.31
N GLU A 179 26.52 10.00 28.85
CA GLU A 179 26.94 8.60 28.58
C GLU A 179 28.04 8.52 27.52
N LEU A 180 27.84 9.20 26.38
CA LEU A 180 28.83 9.25 25.30
C LEU A 180 30.13 9.90 25.76
N THR A 181 30.06 10.95 26.58
CA THR A 181 31.24 11.61 27.16
C THR A 181 32.00 10.65 28.08
N ARG A 182 31.30 9.88 28.93
CA ARG A 182 31.93 8.86 29.78
C ARG A 182 32.58 7.75 28.97
N ALA A 183 31.93 7.29 27.90
CA ALA A 183 32.48 6.28 27.00
C ALA A 183 33.76 6.79 26.30
N SER A 184 33.72 8.02 25.78
CA SER A 184 34.89 8.68 25.17
C SER A 184 36.06 8.78 26.16
N ALA A 185 35.81 9.19 27.40
CA ALA A 185 36.84 9.26 28.44
C ALA A 185 37.44 7.88 28.78
N LYS A 186 36.65 6.80 28.74
CA LYS A 186 37.16 5.43 28.91
C LYS A 186 38.07 5.04 27.75
N PHE A 187 37.65 5.29 26.50
CA PHE A 187 38.46 4.99 25.33
C PHE A 187 39.77 5.79 25.30
N ALA A 188 39.74 7.06 25.69
CA ALA A 188 40.95 7.87 25.83
C ALA A 188 41.94 7.28 26.84
N LYS A 189 41.46 6.81 28.01
CA LYS A 189 42.31 6.14 29.01
C LYS A 189 42.89 4.81 28.51
N LEU A 190 42.09 4.01 27.80
CA LEU A 190 42.55 2.77 27.16
C LEU A 190 43.62 3.04 26.09
N SER A 191 43.44 4.09 25.29
CA SER A 191 44.41 4.51 24.27
C SER A 191 45.72 4.99 24.89
N ASP A 192 45.67 5.77 25.98
CA ASP A 192 46.89 6.22 26.69
C ASP A 192 47.61 5.05 27.37
N ALA A 193 46.88 4.09 27.95
CA ALA A 193 47.45 2.86 28.50
C ALA A 193 48.12 1.99 27.42
N ALA A 194 47.50 1.84 26.25
CA ALA A 194 48.08 1.12 25.11
C ALA A 194 49.32 1.83 24.55
N TYR A 195 49.29 3.17 24.47
CA TYR A 195 50.43 3.97 24.04
C TYR A 195 51.64 3.82 24.97
N ARG A 196 51.41 3.83 26.29
CA ARG A 196 52.48 3.63 27.29
C ARG A 196 53.03 2.20 27.30
N ALA A 197 52.19 1.20 27.09
CA ALA A 197 52.63 -0.20 26.98
C ALA A 197 53.46 -0.45 25.71
N SER A 198 53.20 0.28 24.63
CA SER A 198 53.93 0.17 23.35
C SER A 198 55.30 0.87 23.34
N PHE A 199 55.60 1.74 24.32
CA PHE A 199 56.83 2.53 24.38
C PHE A 199 57.61 2.25 25.68
N ALA A 200 57.89 0.97 25.95
CA ALA A 200 58.86 0.58 26.97
C ALA A 200 60.29 0.70 26.39
N PRO A 201 61.20 1.49 26.99
CA PRO A 201 62.59 1.63 26.53
C PRO A 201 63.38 0.32 26.49
N GLU A 202 62.89 -0.70 27.18
CA GLU A 202 63.45 -2.05 27.30
C GLU A 202 63.32 -2.89 26.01
N ASN A 203 62.43 -2.50 25.08
CA ASN A 203 62.21 -3.19 23.81
C ASN A 203 63.06 -2.65 22.63
N TYR A 204 63.98 -1.70 22.89
CA TYR A 204 64.89 -1.19 21.86
C TYR A 204 66.26 -1.86 21.98
N ASP A 205 66.54 -2.78 21.05
CA ASP A 205 67.81 -3.48 20.95
C ASP A 205 68.92 -2.54 20.46
N THR A 206 69.87 -2.25 21.34
CA THR A 206 71.05 -1.41 21.05
C THR A 206 72.11 -2.11 20.19
N THR A 207 71.88 -3.36 19.75
CA THR A 207 72.79 -4.09 18.85
C THR A 207 72.57 -3.82 17.35
N ALA A 208 71.45 -3.22 16.95
CA ALA A 208 71.13 -2.94 15.54
C ALA A 208 72.23 -2.18 14.75
N PRO A 209 72.97 -1.20 15.33
CA PRO A 209 74.07 -0.54 14.62
C PRO A 209 75.25 -1.48 14.29
N LYS A 210 75.50 -2.52 15.10
CA LYS A 210 76.57 -3.50 14.86
C LYS A 210 76.19 -4.48 13.75
N MET A 211 74.92 -4.91 13.71
CA MET A 211 74.39 -5.77 12.64
C MET A 211 74.41 -5.08 11.26
N ILE A 212 74.15 -3.77 11.20
CA ILE A 212 74.22 -2.99 9.94
C ILE A 212 75.63 -3.00 9.34
N VAL A 213 76.68 -2.98 10.17
CA VAL A 213 78.07 -3.04 9.70
C VAL A 213 78.42 -4.42 9.14
N GLN A 214 77.95 -5.50 9.80
CA GLN A 214 78.14 -6.87 9.32
C GLN A 214 77.36 -7.15 8.03
N LEU A 215 76.09 -6.75 7.96
CA LEU A 215 75.25 -6.89 6.77
C LEU A 215 75.84 -6.13 5.56
N ARG A 216 76.48 -4.98 5.77
CA ARG A 216 77.16 -4.25 4.68
C ARG A 216 78.36 -5.03 4.13
N ALA A 217 79.11 -5.74 4.97
CA ALA A 217 80.22 -6.58 4.53
C ALA A 217 79.72 -7.79 3.72
N GLU A 218 78.65 -8.44 4.17
CA GLU A 218 78.00 -9.56 3.47
C GLU A 218 77.38 -9.13 2.13
N ILE A 219 76.78 -7.94 2.07
CA ILE A 219 76.25 -7.37 0.82
C ILE A 219 77.37 -7.15 -0.21
N GLU A 220 78.55 -6.67 0.19
CA GLU A 220 79.68 -6.48 -0.73
C GLU A 220 80.33 -7.80 -1.20
N GLU A 221 80.24 -8.86 -0.39
CA GLU A 221 80.62 -10.22 -0.80
C GLU A 221 79.59 -10.80 -1.77
N THR A 222 78.30 -10.62 -1.50
CA THR A 222 77.21 -11.06 -2.36
C THR A 222 77.22 -10.34 -3.70
N LYS A 223 77.54 -9.04 -3.74
CA LYS A 223 77.74 -8.27 -5.00
C LYS A 223 78.89 -8.82 -5.84
N ARG A 224 79.98 -9.27 -5.20
CA ARG A 224 81.09 -9.94 -5.92
C ARG A 224 80.63 -11.26 -6.53
N ASN A 225 79.81 -12.03 -5.80
CA ASN A 225 79.21 -13.28 -6.30
C ASN A 225 78.19 -13.03 -7.43
N ILE A 226 77.41 -11.95 -7.37
CA ILE A 226 76.47 -11.55 -8.44
C ILE A 226 77.22 -11.18 -9.73
N LYS A 227 78.31 -10.42 -9.64
CA LYS A 227 79.16 -10.11 -10.81
C LYS A 227 79.75 -11.36 -11.48
N ALA A 228 79.98 -12.43 -10.72
CA ALA A 228 80.41 -13.71 -11.27
C ALA A 228 79.26 -14.48 -11.95
N LEU A 229 78.02 -14.28 -11.50
CA LEU A 229 76.81 -14.94 -12.02
C LEU A 229 76.20 -14.24 -13.25
N GLU A 230 76.45 -12.95 -13.45
CA GLU A 230 76.00 -12.19 -14.64
C GLU A 230 76.57 -12.70 -15.98
N ASN A 231 77.62 -13.53 -15.96
CA ASN A 231 78.16 -14.19 -17.15
C ASN A 231 77.48 -15.55 -17.48
N ASN A 232 76.38 -15.91 -16.81
CA ASN A 232 75.71 -17.21 -16.99
C ASN A 232 74.33 -17.08 -17.69
N PRO A 233 74.08 -17.75 -18.84
CA PRO A 233 72.87 -17.61 -19.68
C PRO A 233 71.52 -17.96 -19.01
N SER A 234 71.53 -18.57 -17.83
CA SER A 234 70.34 -18.99 -17.10
C SER A 234 69.51 -17.82 -16.50
N ALA A 235 70.14 -16.67 -16.25
CA ALA A 235 69.49 -15.52 -15.59
C ALA A 235 68.48 -14.77 -16.48
N LYS A 236 68.62 -14.85 -17.80
CA LYS A 236 67.77 -14.12 -18.75
C LYS A 236 66.31 -14.60 -18.76
N ARG A 237 66.07 -15.85 -18.36
CA ARG A 237 64.73 -16.48 -18.37
C ARG A 237 63.88 -16.14 -17.14
N LEU A 238 64.50 -15.78 -16.03
CA LEU A 238 63.81 -15.38 -14.79
C LEU A 238 63.30 -13.94 -14.84
N MET A 239 63.97 -13.06 -15.60
CA MET A 239 63.57 -11.66 -15.78
C MET A 239 62.24 -11.53 -16.54
N ASP A 240 62.00 -12.39 -17.54
CA ASP A 240 60.75 -12.41 -18.31
C ASP A 240 59.55 -12.89 -17.47
N MET A 241 59.77 -13.75 -16.47
CA MET A 241 58.73 -14.19 -15.53
C MET A 241 58.34 -13.10 -14.52
N TYR A 242 59.30 -12.27 -14.10
CA TYR A 242 59.07 -11.19 -13.14
C TYR A 242 58.21 -10.04 -13.71
N LEU A 243 58.40 -9.70 -14.99
CA LEU A 243 57.60 -8.70 -15.71
C LEU A 243 56.14 -9.12 -15.92
N ALA A 244 55.87 -10.43 -16.06
CA ALA A 244 54.50 -10.94 -16.16
C ALA A 244 53.75 -10.95 -14.82
N ALA A 245 54.46 -11.13 -13.70
CA ALA A 245 53.88 -11.15 -12.36
C ALA A 245 53.45 -9.75 -11.88
N THR A 246 54.20 -8.71 -12.25
CA THR A 246 53.92 -7.31 -11.87
C THR A 246 52.66 -6.76 -12.56
N GLN A 247 52.44 -7.06 -13.84
CA GLN A 247 51.22 -6.67 -14.56
C GLN A 247 49.93 -7.33 -14.03
N LYS A 248 50.05 -8.53 -13.43
CA LYS A 248 48.89 -9.24 -12.87
C LYS A 248 48.47 -8.65 -11.51
N ARG A 249 49.44 -8.14 -10.74
CA ARG A 249 49.23 -7.52 -9.43
C ARG A 249 48.48 -6.18 -9.51
N GLU A 250 48.76 -5.34 -10.51
CA GLU A 250 48.04 -4.07 -10.72
C GLU A 250 46.57 -4.26 -11.10
N LYS A 251 46.23 -5.35 -11.82
CA LYS A 251 44.84 -5.67 -12.16
C LYS A 251 44.02 -6.16 -10.97
N THR A 252 44.64 -6.92 -10.06
CA THR A 252 43.99 -7.41 -8.83
C THR A 252 43.71 -6.27 -7.84
N GLN A 253 44.57 -5.24 -7.78
CA GLN A 253 44.39 -4.10 -6.89
C GLN A 253 43.17 -3.24 -7.27
N LYS A 254 42.87 -3.07 -8.57
CA LYS A 254 41.68 -2.34 -9.06
C LYS A 254 40.36 -3.09 -8.80
N ALA A 255 40.37 -4.42 -8.85
CA ALA A 255 39.19 -5.24 -8.54
C ALA A 255 38.84 -5.20 -7.03
N LEU A 256 39.84 -5.00 -6.17
CA LEU A 256 39.67 -4.95 -4.71
C LEU A 256 38.99 -3.64 -4.24
N THR A 257 39.26 -2.53 -4.94
CA THR A 257 38.57 -1.25 -4.69
C THR A 257 37.10 -1.25 -5.13
N ASP A 258 36.75 -2.03 -6.15
CA ASP A 258 35.36 -2.13 -6.64
C ASP A 258 34.50 -3.02 -5.71
N ILE A 259 35.07 -4.12 -5.19
CA ILE A 259 34.39 -5.04 -4.25
C ILE A 259 34.14 -4.38 -2.88
N GLN A 260 35.00 -3.46 -2.44
CA GLN A 260 34.77 -2.68 -1.22
C GLN A 260 33.57 -1.71 -1.32
N SER A 261 33.16 -1.33 -2.53
CA SER A 261 32.00 -0.47 -2.76
C SER A 261 30.65 -1.22 -2.72
N GLU A 262 30.67 -2.52 -3.04
CA GLU A 262 29.49 -3.40 -3.00
C GLU A 262 29.18 -3.92 -1.58
N LEU A 263 30.14 -3.84 -0.64
CA LEU A 263 29.98 -4.30 0.75
C LEU A 263 29.06 -3.41 1.63
N LYS A 264 28.36 -2.44 1.03
CA LYS A 264 27.55 -1.42 1.73
C LYS A 264 26.04 -1.70 1.77
N SER A 265 25.56 -2.84 1.25
CA SER A 265 24.12 -3.05 1.03
C SER A 265 23.38 -4.07 1.90
N ASP A 266 23.97 -4.82 2.83
CA ASP A 266 23.21 -5.83 3.60
C ASP A 266 23.41 -5.73 5.13
N ALA A 267 22.59 -4.89 5.77
CA ALA A 267 22.74 -4.46 7.18
C ALA A 267 21.84 -5.20 8.21
N ARG A 268 21.46 -6.46 7.99
CA ARG A 268 20.61 -7.20 8.98
C ARG A 268 21.05 -8.62 9.36
N SER A 269 22.17 -9.10 8.85
CA SER A 269 22.75 -10.41 9.21
C SER A 269 24.00 -10.31 10.10
N VAL A 270 24.43 -9.09 10.46
CA VAL A 270 25.75 -8.81 11.06
C VAL A 270 25.77 -9.02 12.58
N GLU A 271 24.69 -8.70 13.31
CA GLU A 271 24.68 -8.85 14.78
C GLU A 271 24.74 -10.31 15.26
N GLU A 272 24.08 -11.23 14.54
CA GLU A 272 24.04 -12.66 14.93
C GLU A 272 25.34 -13.41 14.56
N SER A 273 26.05 -12.91 13.54
CA SER A 273 27.33 -13.45 13.10
C SER A 273 28.52 -12.85 13.86
N GLU A 274 28.43 -11.59 14.32
CA GLU A 274 29.42 -10.97 15.22
C GLU A 274 29.45 -11.66 16.59
N ALA A 275 28.29 -12.04 17.15
CA ALA A 275 28.22 -12.77 18.41
C ALA A 275 28.87 -14.17 18.33
N ARG A 276 28.68 -14.88 17.20
CA ARG A 276 29.34 -16.16 16.92
C ARG A 276 30.84 -16.01 16.64
N LEU A 277 31.26 -14.94 15.97
CA LEU A 277 32.68 -14.64 15.71
C LEU A 277 33.45 -14.26 16.99
N LEU A 278 32.81 -13.54 17.92
CA LEU A 278 33.40 -13.21 19.22
C LEU A 278 33.52 -14.44 20.14
N ALA A 279 32.58 -15.38 20.06
CA ALA A 279 32.69 -16.68 20.74
C ALA A 279 33.81 -17.53 20.13
N GLY A 280 33.88 -17.62 18.79
CA GLY A 280 34.95 -18.34 18.08
C GLY A 280 36.35 -17.78 18.33
N ARG A 281 36.53 -16.45 18.38
CA ARG A 281 37.83 -15.83 18.70
C ARG A 281 38.29 -16.05 20.14
N ARG A 282 37.36 -16.26 21.08
CA ARG A 282 37.70 -16.62 22.46
C ARG A 282 38.16 -18.07 22.54
N GLU A 283 37.51 -18.96 21.79
CA GLU A 283 37.88 -20.37 21.69
C GLU A 283 39.22 -20.57 20.96
N GLU A 284 39.46 -19.81 19.89
CA GLU A 284 40.73 -19.77 19.14
C GLU A 284 41.90 -19.30 20.02
N LYS A 285 41.67 -18.29 20.88
CA LYS A 285 42.68 -17.82 21.82
C LYS A 285 43.01 -18.86 22.90
N ILE A 286 42.01 -19.57 23.41
CA ILE A 286 42.21 -20.65 24.38
C ILE A 286 43.03 -21.80 23.75
N LEU A 287 42.71 -22.18 22.52
CA LEU A 287 43.45 -23.19 21.75
C LEU A 287 44.88 -22.75 21.41
N GLN A 288 45.11 -21.45 21.19
CA GLN A 288 46.41 -20.88 20.92
C GLN A 288 47.29 -20.80 22.18
N ASP A 289 46.71 -20.44 23.32
CA ASP A 289 47.36 -20.49 24.64
C ASP A 289 47.69 -21.95 25.03
N ASP A 290 46.81 -22.91 24.73
CA ASP A 290 47.03 -24.35 24.94
C ASP A 290 48.12 -24.93 24.01
N TYR A 291 48.21 -24.45 22.75
CA TYR A 291 49.25 -24.84 21.79
C TYR A 291 50.63 -24.30 22.20
N GLU A 292 50.73 -23.03 22.59
CA GLU A 292 51.98 -22.44 23.10
C GLU A 292 52.46 -23.14 24.38
N MET A 293 51.54 -23.57 25.25
CA MET A 293 51.87 -24.32 26.47
C MET A 293 52.34 -25.76 26.15
N ALA A 294 51.75 -26.42 25.14
CA ALA A 294 52.12 -27.78 24.70
C ALA A 294 53.48 -27.83 23.97
N VAL A 295 53.83 -26.80 23.17
CA VAL A 295 55.12 -26.69 22.47
C VAL A 295 56.30 -26.61 23.45
N THR A 296 56.10 -26.06 24.65
CA THR A 296 57.13 -26.06 25.71
C THR A 296 57.38 -27.42 26.36
N LEU A 297 56.43 -28.36 26.29
CA LEU A 297 56.45 -29.63 27.03
C LEU A 297 56.89 -30.84 26.19
N HIS A 298 56.68 -30.84 24.86
CA HIS A 298 57.01 -32.00 23.99
C HIS A 298 57.53 -31.60 22.59
N PRO A 299 58.87 -31.47 22.40
CA PRO A 299 59.49 -31.07 21.13
C PRO A 299 59.43 -32.12 19.98
N GLU A 300 58.95 -33.33 20.26
CA GLU A 300 58.95 -34.43 19.28
C GLU A 300 57.68 -34.49 18.42
N GLU A 301 56.64 -33.72 18.76
CA GLU A 301 55.33 -33.75 18.08
C GLU A 301 55.17 -32.72 16.93
N GLU A 302 56.17 -31.84 16.73
CA GLU A 302 56.16 -30.77 15.71
C GLU A 302 55.96 -31.31 14.28
N LYS A 303 56.62 -32.43 13.94
CA LYS A 303 56.50 -33.04 12.61
C LYS A 303 55.13 -33.66 12.33
N ALA A 304 54.42 -34.15 13.36
CA ALA A 304 53.08 -34.72 13.20
C ALA A 304 52.01 -33.62 13.04
N ALA A 305 52.21 -32.47 13.69
CA ALA A 305 51.35 -31.30 13.56
C ALA A 305 51.47 -30.66 12.16
N ASP A 306 52.67 -30.53 11.61
CA ASP A 306 52.90 -30.00 10.26
C ASP A 306 52.30 -30.89 9.15
N GLU A 307 52.36 -32.22 9.30
CA GLU A 307 51.73 -33.16 8.35
C GLU A 307 50.19 -33.14 8.42
N LEU A 308 49.61 -32.99 9.62
CA LEU A 308 48.16 -32.83 9.80
C LEU A 308 47.67 -31.48 9.25
N TYR A 309 48.47 -30.41 9.40
CA TYR A 309 48.18 -29.08 8.87
C TYR A 309 48.18 -29.07 7.33
N GLU A 310 49.20 -29.64 6.68
CA GLU A 310 49.24 -29.75 5.21
C GLU A 310 48.15 -30.70 4.67
N ARG A 311 47.74 -31.76 5.38
CA ARG A 311 46.58 -32.59 5.01
C ARG A 311 45.24 -31.82 5.09
N GLN A 312 45.04 -31.03 6.14
CA GLN A 312 43.83 -30.19 6.29
C GLN A 312 43.77 -29.08 5.23
N LYS A 313 44.89 -28.42 4.93
CA LYS A 313 45.02 -27.41 3.87
C LYS A 313 44.70 -27.96 2.48
N ASN A 314 45.23 -29.14 2.14
CA ASN A 314 44.92 -29.80 0.86
C ASN A 314 43.45 -30.25 0.76
N ASN A 315 42.83 -30.70 1.87
CA ASN A 315 41.39 -31.00 1.92
C ASN A 315 40.51 -29.75 1.78
N ALA A 316 40.94 -28.62 2.37
CA ALA A 316 40.26 -27.34 2.25
C ALA A 316 40.34 -26.77 0.83
N GLU A 317 41.50 -26.86 0.15
CA GLU A 317 41.63 -26.48 -1.28
C GLU A 317 40.77 -27.35 -2.19
N GLY A 318 40.69 -28.67 -1.93
CA GLY A 318 39.83 -29.58 -2.68
C GLY A 318 38.32 -29.35 -2.46
N SER A 319 37.93 -28.94 -1.25
CA SER A 319 36.56 -28.54 -0.91
C SER A 319 36.19 -27.20 -1.56
N LEU A 320 37.10 -26.23 -1.54
CA LEU A 320 36.91 -24.92 -2.16
C LEU A 320 36.77 -25.03 -3.68
N LEU A 321 37.58 -25.86 -4.34
CA LEU A 321 37.46 -26.13 -5.78
C LEU A 321 36.10 -26.74 -6.15
N ARG A 322 35.57 -27.67 -5.35
CA ARG A 322 34.23 -28.25 -5.53
C ARG A 322 33.14 -27.20 -5.32
N ALA A 323 33.25 -26.36 -4.29
CA ALA A 323 32.30 -25.28 -4.05
C ALA A 323 32.30 -24.24 -5.19
N ILE A 324 33.47 -23.89 -5.74
CA ILE A 324 33.61 -23.01 -6.90
C ILE A 324 32.97 -23.66 -8.14
N GLN A 325 33.17 -24.95 -8.36
CA GLN A 325 32.53 -25.69 -9.45
C GLN A 325 31.00 -25.72 -9.30
N ASP A 326 30.49 -25.95 -8.10
CA ASP A 326 29.04 -25.96 -7.81
C ASP A 326 28.40 -24.58 -8.01
N VAL A 327 29.06 -23.50 -7.58
CA VAL A 327 28.59 -22.13 -7.79
C VAL A 327 28.61 -21.77 -9.27
N ASN A 328 29.68 -22.10 -9.99
CA ASN A 328 29.75 -21.88 -11.44
C ASN A 328 28.68 -22.67 -12.20
N LYS A 329 28.40 -23.92 -11.77
CA LYS A 329 27.32 -24.74 -12.33
C LYS A 329 25.95 -24.08 -12.09
N ARG A 330 25.67 -23.65 -10.86
CA ARG A 330 24.42 -22.94 -10.52
C ARG A 330 24.25 -21.65 -11.31
N LEU A 331 25.33 -20.90 -11.50
CA LEU A 331 25.30 -19.68 -12.31
C LEU A 331 25.02 -19.97 -13.78
N SER A 332 25.64 -21.01 -14.33
CA SER A 332 25.39 -21.49 -15.69
C SER A 332 23.95 -21.96 -15.87
N ASP A 333 23.43 -22.74 -14.92
CA ASP A 333 22.05 -23.23 -14.93
C ASP A 333 21.05 -22.06 -14.84
N ALA A 334 21.29 -21.10 -13.95
CA ALA A 334 20.47 -19.91 -13.81
C ALA A 334 20.47 -19.06 -15.10
N ASN A 335 21.63 -18.87 -15.73
CA ASN A 335 21.74 -18.15 -16.99
C ASN A 335 21.01 -18.88 -18.13
N THR A 336 21.13 -20.20 -18.20
CA THR A 336 20.43 -21.04 -19.18
C THR A 336 18.92 -20.97 -18.98
N ASN A 337 18.45 -21.04 -17.73
CA ASN A 337 17.04 -20.92 -17.39
C ASN A 337 16.46 -19.53 -17.73
N MET A 338 17.23 -18.47 -17.44
CA MET A 338 16.85 -17.10 -17.76
C MET A 338 16.70 -16.91 -19.27
N VAL A 339 17.72 -17.30 -20.05
CA VAL A 339 17.66 -17.21 -21.53
C VAL A 339 16.54 -18.10 -22.08
N GLY A 340 16.34 -19.30 -21.53
CA GLY A 340 15.23 -20.16 -21.91
C GLY A 340 13.86 -19.54 -21.65
N ALA A 341 13.69 -18.83 -20.55
CA ALA A 341 12.45 -18.09 -20.25
C ALA A 341 12.23 -16.91 -21.22
N MET A 342 13.30 -16.18 -21.56
CA MET A 342 13.26 -15.09 -22.55
C MET A 342 12.85 -15.62 -23.93
N LEU A 343 13.42 -16.74 -24.36
CA LEU A 343 13.08 -17.37 -25.64
C LEU A 343 11.62 -17.84 -25.66
N ARG A 344 11.11 -18.42 -24.57
CA ARG A 344 9.70 -18.80 -24.45
C ARG A 344 8.77 -17.58 -24.55
N TYR A 345 9.10 -16.48 -23.90
CA TYR A 345 8.34 -15.24 -24.03
C TYR A 345 8.35 -14.72 -25.47
N ASN A 346 9.52 -14.74 -26.11
CA ASN A 346 9.70 -14.30 -27.49
C ASN A 346 8.94 -15.13 -28.52
N ALA A 347 8.62 -16.39 -28.21
CA ALA A 347 7.82 -17.24 -29.09
C ALA A 347 6.40 -16.68 -29.33
N SER A 348 5.88 -15.88 -28.40
CA SER A 348 4.56 -15.25 -28.51
C SER A 348 4.63 -13.71 -28.64
N HIS A 349 5.81 -13.11 -28.40
CA HIS A 349 5.99 -11.65 -28.38
C HIS A 349 7.30 -11.25 -29.08
N ALA A 350 7.22 -10.65 -30.27
CA ALA A 350 8.40 -10.20 -31.00
C ALA A 350 8.96 -8.87 -30.42
N GLY A 351 10.27 -8.65 -30.58
CA GLY A 351 10.91 -7.34 -30.33
C GLY A 351 11.92 -7.26 -29.16
N TYR A 352 12.15 -8.36 -28.44
CA TYR A 352 13.07 -8.39 -27.29
C TYR A 352 14.31 -9.25 -27.56
N VAL A 353 15.48 -8.81 -27.08
CA VAL A 353 16.74 -9.55 -27.24
C VAL A 353 16.89 -10.58 -26.11
N ALA A 354 16.91 -11.87 -26.45
CA ALA A 354 17.02 -12.96 -25.48
C ALA A 354 18.47 -13.26 -25.09
N ASP A 355 19.11 -12.35 -24.36
CA ASP A 355 20.42 -12.52 -23.77
C ASP A 355 20.54 -11.85 -22.39
N ARG A 356 21.72 -11.95 -21.76
CA ARG A 356 21.99 -11.36 -20.44
C ARG A 356 21.82 -9.84 -20.41
N ASN A 357 22.06 -9.15 -21.52
CA ASN A 357 21.96 -7.69 -21.62
C ASN A 357 20.49 -7.25 -21.83
N GLY A 358 19.69 -8.06 -22.53
CA GLY A 358 18.27 -7.87 -22.75
C GLY A 358 17.40 -8.09 -21.51
N ALA A 359 17.93 -8.72 -20.45
CA ALA A 359 17.22 -9.00 -19.20
C ALA A 359 16.44 -7.81 -18.62
N LYS A 360 17.01 -6.60 -18.70
CA LYS A 360 16.38 -5.37 -18.20
C LYS A 360 15.07 -5.05 -18.91
N GLN A 361 14.96 -5.37 -20.21
CA GLN A 361 13.75 -5.11 -21.00
C GLN A 361 12.59 -6.01 -20.54
N TYR A 362 12.87 -7.28 -20.22
CA TYR A 362 11.86 -8.21 -19.70
C TYR A 362 11.40 -7.84 -18.29
N ILE A 363 12.30 -7.33 -17.44
CA ILE A 363 11.94 -6.84 -16.10
C ILE A 363 11.03 -5.61 -16.22
N ALA A 364 11.39 -4.64 -17.04
CA ALA A 364 10.54 -3.46 -17.28
C ALA A 364 9.16 -3.86 -17.85
N ARG A 365 9.11 -4.82 -18.78
CA ARG A 365 7.85 -5.35 -19.32
C ARG A 365 7.03 -6.08 -18.26
N LEU A 366 7.67 -6.81 -17.33
CA LEU A 366 6.99 -7.47 -16.21
C LEU A 366 6.35 -6.44 -15.27
N ASP A 367 7.04 -5.33 -15.00
CA ASP A 367 6.50 -4.25 -14.16
C ASP A 367 5.34 -3.52 -14.85
N GLU A 368 5.42 -3.28 -16.16
CA GLU A 368 4.32 -2.74 -16.96
C GLU A 368 3.11 -3.69 -16.98
N LEU A 369 3.34 -4.99 -17.16
CA LEU A 369 2.27 -6.01 -17.10
C LEU A 369 1.57 -5.99 -15.73
N ARG A 370 2.32 -5.88 -14.64
CA ARG A 370 1.80 -5.88 -13.27
C ARG A 370 1.00 -4.63 -12.92
N THR A 371 1.39 -3.48 -13.45
CA THR A 371 0.83 -2.18 -13.05
C THR A 371 -0.29 -1.70 -13.97
N LYS A 372 -0.20 -1.98 -15.28
CA LYS A 372 -1.13 -1.41 -16.26
C LYS A 372 -1.93 -2.49 -16.97
N ASP A 373 -1.27 -3.46 -17.58
CA ASP A 373 -1.96 -4.40 -18.48
C ASP A 373 -2.88 -5.37 -17.72
N ILE A 374 -2.50 -5.82 -16.52
CA ILE A 374 -3.35 -6.68 -15.68
C ILE A 374 -4.61 -5.93 -15.24
N GLU A 375 -4.48 -4.67 -14.82
CA GLU A 375 -5.59 -3.87 -14.33
C GLU A 375 -6.54 -3.50 -15.48
N GLU A 376 -5.99 -3.11 -16.64
CA GLU A 376 -6.77 -2.85 -17.85
C GLU A 376 -7.47 -4.12 -18.37
N THR A 377 -6.79 -5.27 -18.34
CA THR A 377 -7.38 -6.55 -18.73
C THR A 377 -8.49 -6.98 -17.77
N LYS A 378 -8.30 -6.78 -16.45
CA LYS A 378 -9.32 -7.05 -15.43
C LYS A 378 -10.56 -6.18 -15.65
N ASN A 379 -10.38 -4.88 -15.83
CA ASN A 379 -11.48 -3.95 -16.11
C ASN A 379 -12.22 -4.34 -17.40
N ARG A 380 -11.49 -4.78 -18.44
CA ARG A 380 -12.10 -5.25 -19.69
C ARG A 380 -12.87 -6.56 -19.52
N ILE A 381 -12.39 -7.47 -18.67
CA ILE A 381 -13.10 -8.71 -18.34
C ILE A 381 -14.37 -8.39 -17.56
N GLU A 382 -14.30 -7.53 -16.54
CA GLU A 382 -15.46 -7.10 -15.75
C GLU A 382 -16.50 -6.39 -16.62
N ALA A 383 -16.08 -5.46 -17.48
CA ALA A 383 -16.97 -4.78 -18.41
C ALA A 383 -17.65 -5.76 -19.40
N LYS A 384 -16.89 -6.73 -19.93
CA LYS A 384 -17.46 -7.78 -20.80
C LYS A 384 -18.39 -8.73 -20.04
N ALA A 385 -18.06 -9.09 -18.81
CA ALA A 385 -18.90 -9.91 -17.96
C ALA A 385 -20.24 -9.22 -17.66
N GLN A 386 -20.20 -7.93 -17.34
CA GLN A 386 -21.41 -7.11 -17.16
C GLN A 386 -22.23 -7.08 -18.45
N THR A 387 -21.59 -6.80 -19.59
CA THR A 387 -22.28 -6.75 -20.89
C THR A 387 -22.94 -8.08 -21.24
N ILE A 388 -22.25 -9.21 -21.03
CA ILE A 388 -22.79 -10.56 -21.28
C ILE A 388 -23.95 -10.84 -20.31
N SER A 389 -23.82 -10.46 -19.05
CA SER A 389 -24.88 -10.63 -18.04
C SER A 389 -26.13 -9.84 -18.41
N ASP A 390 -25.98 -8.56 -18.77
CA ASP A 390 -27.10 -7.71 -19.18
C ASP A 390 -27.78 -8.25 -20.45
N THR A 391 -26.99 -8.73 -21.42
CA THR A 391 -27.50 -9.36 -22.65
C THR A 391 -28.25 -10.66 -22.35
N PHE A 392 -27.69 -11.52 -21.52
CA PHE A 392 -28.32 -12.78 -21.10
C PHE A 392 -29.64 -12.51 -20.37
N MET A 393 -29.67 -11.56 -19.43
CA MET A 393 -30.87 -11.21 -18.68
C MET A 393 -31.98 -10.66 -19.58
N ARG A 394 -31.61 -9.87 -20.60
CA ARG A 394 -32.55 -9.40 -21.63
C ARG A 394 -33.17 -10.57 -22.38
N ASP A 395 -32.33 -11.44 -22.96
CA ASP A 395 -32.78 -12.57 -23.75
C ASP A 395 -33.62 -13.54 -22.87
N PHE A 396 -33.28 -13.67 -21.59
CA PHE A 396 -34.02 -14.48 -20.62
C PHE A 396 -35.40 -13.89 -20.29
N ALA A 397 -35.48 -12.57 -20.05
CA ALA A 397 -36.74 -11.88 -19.77
C ALA A 397 -37.72 -11.97 -20.95
N GLU A 398 -37.22 -11.94 -22.19
CA GLU A 398 -38.02 -12.13 -23.40
C GLU A 398 -38.63 -13.54 -23.48
N VAL A 399 -37.84 -14.56 -23.15
CA VAL A 399 -38.31 -15.95 -23.08
C VAL A 399 -39.38 -16.12 -21.99
N ILE A 400 -39.20 -15.51 -20.81
CA ILE A 400 -40.21 -15.53 -19.74
C ILE A 400 -41.52 -14.91 -20.23
N TYR A 401 -41.43 -13.69 -20.75
CA TYR A 401 -42.61 -12.92 -21.13
C TYR A 401 -43.41 -13.62 -22.23
N SER A 402 -42.73 -14.12 -23.27
CA SER A 402 -43.39 -14.85 -24.36
C SER A 402 -44.11 -16.11 -23.85
N ARG A 403 -43.52 -16.84 -22.90
CA ARG A 403 -44.12 -18.03 -22.29
C ARG A 403 -45.34 -17.69 -21.43
N ILE A 404 -45.25 -16.65 -20.60
CA ILE A 404 -46.38 -16.21 -19.76
C ILE A 404 -47.56 -15.75 -20.62
N ARG A 405 -47.28 -14.99 -21.68
CA ARG A 405 -48.30 -14.56 -22.64
C ARG A 405 -48.97 -15.75 -23.31
N GLY A 406 -48.18 -16.71 -23.81
CA GLY A 406 -48.70 -17.93 -24.41
C GLY A 406 -49.59 -18.74 -23.47
N MET A 407 -49.22 -18.87 -22.19
CA MET A 407 -50.08 -19.51 -21.18
C MET A 407 -51.39 -18.76 -20.96
N ARG A 408 -51.36 -17.43 -20.93
CA ARG A 408 -52.59 -16.63 -20.76
C ARG A 408 -53.50 -16.74 -21.97
N ASP A 409 -52.95 -16.68 -23.19
CA ASP A 409 -53.71 -16.85 -24.42
C ASP A 409 -54.41 -18.21 -24.45
N GLN A 410 -53.73 -19.28 -24.00
CA GLN A 410 -54.34 -20.60 -23.81
C GLN A 410 -55.45 -20.59 -22.75
N LYS A 411 -55.23 -19.96 -21.60
CA LYS A 411 -56.25 -19.82 -20.54
C LYS A 411 -57.48 -19.06 -21.05
N ASP A 412 -57.30 -17.98 -21.80
CA ASP A 412 -58.39 -17.19 -22.36
C ASP A 412 -59.13 -17.96 -23.46
N ALA A 413 -58.42 -18.72 -24.30
CA ALA A 413 -59.03 -19.62 -25.28
C ALA A 413 -59.88 -20.72 -24.62
N ILE A 414 -59.39 -21.32 -23.52
CA ILE A 414 -60.17 -22.32 -22.77
C ILE A 414 -61.37 -21.67 -22.08
N ASN A 415 -61.22 -20.47 -21.51
CA ASN A 415 -62.34 -19.75 -20.90
C ASN A 415 -63.40 -19.34 -21.92
N ALA A 416 -63.01 -18.99 -23.14
CA ALA A 416 -63.96 -18.74 -24.23
C ALA A 416 -64.76 -20.01 -24.56
N MET A 417 -64.10 -21.17 -24.67
CA MET A 417 -64.76 -22.46 -24.90
C MET A 417 -65.67 -22.87 -23.73
N LEU A 418 -65.22 -22.69 -22.48
CA LEU A 418 -66.01 -22.99 -21.29
C LEU A 418 -67.25 -22.09 -21.17
N LYS A 419 -67.17 -20.85 -21.66
CA LYS A 419 -68.31 -19.91 -21.66
C LYS A 419 -69.40 -20.32 -22.67
N GLU A 420 -69.03 -20.97 -23.76
CA GLU A 420 -69.98 -21.49 -24.75
C GLU A 420 -70.63 -22.82 -24.31
N HIS A 421 -70.09 -23.50 -23.29
CA HIS A 421 -70.58 -24.80 -22.83
C HIS A 421 -71.11 -24.72 -21.41
N ARG A 422 -72.44 -24.77 -21.23
CA ARG A 422 -73.07 -24.79 -19.91
C ARG A 422 -73.04 -26.21 -19.33
N PHE A 423 -72.47 -26.36 -18.13
CA PHE A 423 -72.48 -27.61 -17.37
C PHE A 423 -73.59 -27.56 -16.33
N GLY A 424 -74.83 -27.85 -16.75
CA GLY A 424 -76.03 -27.64 -15.93
C GLY A 424 -76.33 -26.15 -15.72
N ASP A 425 -76.66 -25.74 -14.50
CA ASP A 425 -76.90 -24.33 -14.12
C ASP A 425 -75.64 -23.53 -13.78
N LYS A 426 -74.46 -24.10 -14.02
CA LYS A 426 -73.18 -23.56 -13.56
C LYS A 426 -72.30 -23.19 -14.75
N ASN A 427 -71.62 -22.05 -14.60
CA ASN A 427 -70.53 -21.64 -15.47
C ASN A 427 -69.21 -21.85 -14.73
N TYR A 428 -68.18 -22.20 -15.49
CA TYR A 428 -66.84 -22.45 -14.96
C TYR A 428 -65.83 -21.57 -15.68
N SER A 429 -64.89 -21.00 -14.93
CA SER A 429 -63.76 -20.27 -15.48
C SER A 429 -62.45 -20.73 -14.84
N LEU A 430 -61.40 -20.78 -15.65
CA LEU A 430 -60.03 -21.00 -15.21
C LEU A 430 -59.43 -19.69 -14.74
N ILE A 431 -58.88 -19.73 -13.54
CA ILE A 431 -58.15 -18.63 -12.94
C ILE A 431 -56.73 -19.10 -12.63
N MET A 432 -55.75 -18.27 -12.99
CA MET A 432 -54.34 -18.47 -12.67
C MET A 432 -53.97 -17.54 -11.51
N LYS A 433 -53.46 -18.09 -10.41
CA LYS A 433 -52.93 -17.33 -9.27
C LYS A 433 -51.47 -17.71 -9.04
N PRO A 434 -50.54 -16.75 -8.84
CA PRO A 434 -49.14 -17.08 -8.56
C PRO A 434 -49.04 -17.88 -7.27
N ARG A 435 -48.21 -18.91 -7.27
CA ARG A 435 -47.92 -19.74 -6.09
C ARG A 435 -46.88 -19.01 -5.25
N SER A 436 -47.16 -18.83 -3.97
CA SER A 436 -46.27 -18.13 -3.04
C SER A 436 -45.11 -19.04 -2.61
N SER A 437 -44.18 -19.35 -3.52
CA SER A 437 -42.88 -19.97 -3.19
C SER A 437 -41.85 -18.87 -2.92
N ALA A 438 -41.16 -18.95 -1.78
CA ALA A 438 -40.15 -17.96 -1.38
C ALA A 438 -39.04 -17.83 -2.43
N ASP A 439 -38.62 -18.96 -3.01
CA ASP A 439 -37.47 -19.07 -3.92
C ASP A 439 -37.72 -18.45 -5.31
N MET A 440 -38.98 -18.17 -5.68
CA MET A 440 -39.35 -17.56 -6.98
C MET A 440 -40.08 -16.22 -6.84
N LYS A 441 -39.98 -15.58 -5.67
CA LYS A 441 -40.65 -14.29 -5.42
C LYS A 441 -40.13 -13.19 -6.35
N ALA A 442 -38.81 -13.14 -6.55
CA ALA A 442 -38.16 -12.22 -7.47
C ALA A 442 -38.68 -12.42 -8.91
N PHE A 443 -38.75 -13.68 -9.33
CA PHE A 443 -39.27 -14.08 -10.65
C PHE A 443 -40.70 -13.58 -10.91
N PHE A 444 -41.64 -13.82 -9.98
CA PHE A 444 -43.03 -13.39 -10.16
C PHE A 444 -43.19 -11.87 -10.14
N THR A 445 -42.37 -11.18 -9.36
CA THR A 445 -42.38 -9.72 -9.29
C THR A 445 -41.99 -9.13 -10.66
N ILE A 446 -40.95 -9.68 -11.30
CA ILE A 446 -40.52 -9.29 -12.64
C ILE A 446 -41.63 -9.60 -13.66
N ALA A 447 -42.15 -10.83 -13.65
CA ALA A 447 -43.22 -11.27 -14.55
C ALA A 447 -44.48 -10.38 -14.48
N GLN A 448 -44.96 -10.08 -13.27
CA GLN A 448 -46.14 -9.24 -13.06
C GLN A 448 -45.91 -7.81 -13.58
N LYS A 449 -44.71 -7.26 -13.40
CA LYS A 449 -44.39 -5.93 -13.88
C LYS A 449 -44.25 -5.86 -15.39
N ILE A 450 -43.63 -6.85 -16.05
CA ILE A 450 -43.61 -6.87 -17.52
C ILE A 450 -45.04 -6.95 -18.08
N ASP A 451 -45.93 -7.63 -17.38
CA ASP A 451 -47.33 -7.78 -17.74
C ASP A 451 -48.14 -6.47 -17.63
N GLU A 452 -47.88 -5.66 -16.60
CA GLU A 452 -48.44 -4.29 -16.47
C GLU A 452 -48.01 -3.37 -17.63
N LEU A 453 -46.90 -3.68 -18.30
CA LEU A 453 -46.32 -2.87 -19.37
C LEU A 453 -46.81 -3.26 -20.78
N GLY A 454 -47.59 -4.35 -20.90
CA GLY A 454 -48.40 -4.68 -22.07
C GLY A 454 -47.67 -5.18 -23.34
N SER A 455 -46.34 -5.13 -23.43
CA SER A 455 -45.58 -5.59 -24.62
C SER A 455 -44.10 -5.90 -24.34
N ALA A 456 -43.55 -6.89 -25.07
CA ALA A 456 -42.12 -7.25 -25.09
C ALA A 456 -41.24 -6.22 -25.82
N ASP A 457 -41.73 -5.63 -26.90
CA ASP A 457 -40.97 -4.66 -27.74
C ASP A 457 -40.61 -3.39 -26.95
N ASN A 458 -41.33 -3.17 -25.88
CA ASN A 458 -41.23 -2.03 -25.00
C ASN A 458 -40.11 -2.24 -23.95
N LEU A 459 -39.64 -3.49 -23.76
CA LEU A 459 -38.58 -3.90 -22.84
C LEU A 459 -37.22 -3.23 -23.16
N GLU A 460 -36.95 -2.96 -24.43
CA GLU A 460 -35.75 -2.23 -24.89
C GLU A 460 -35.77 -0.75 -24.46
N LEU A 461 -36.95 -0.12 -24.46
CA LEU A 461 -37.16 1.23 -23.95
C LEU A 461 -37.10 1.25 -22.41
N TYR A 462 -37.56 0.17 -21.76
CA TYR A 462 -37.58 0.01 -20.29
C TYR A 462 -36.20 -0.22 -19.67
N LEU A 463 -35.32 -0.99 -20.31
CA LEU A 463 -33.95 -1.22 -19.83
C LEU A 463 -33.03 -0.01 -20.09
N ASN A 464 -33.25 0.74 -21.18
CA ASN A 464 -32.36 1.83 -21.59
C ASN A 464 -32.77 3.25 -21.15
N MET A 465 -34.06 3.55 -20.87
CA MET A 465 -34.50 4.95 -20.70
C MET A 465 -34.90 5.40 -19.29
N ASN A 466 -35.02 4.52 -18.28
CA ASN A 466 -35.53 4.95 -16.95
C ASN A 466 -34.63 4.52 -15.78
N SER A 467 -33.67 5.38 -15.44
CA SER A 467 -32.98 5.36 -14.14
C SER A 467 -33.92 5.46 -12.93
N ASN A 468 -35.18 5.86 -13.14
CA ASN A 468 -36.17 6.08 -12.08
C ASN A 468 -37.05 4.84 -11.78
N PHE A 469 -37.00 3.77 -12.58
CA PHE A 469 -37.79 2.54 -12.32
C PHE A 469 -36.95 1.49 -11.56
N MET A 470 -35.62 1.47 -11.76
CA MET A 470 -34.67 0.82 -10.84
C MET A 470 -34.65 1.49 -9.44
N GLN A 471 -35.16 2.71 -9.31
CA GLN A 471 -35.38 3.38 -8.02
C GLN A 471 -36.72 3.02 -7.38
N ASP A 472 -37.61 2.31 -8.08
CA ASP A 472 -38.84 1.81 -7.48
C ASP A 472 -38.49 0.65 -6.56
N ALA A 473 -38.76 0.84 -5.27
CA ALA A 473 -38.20 0.03 -4.20
C ALA A 473 -38.59 -1.45 -4.36
N GLY A 474 -37.59 -2.30 -4.61
CA GLY A 474 -37.73 -3.76 -4.73
C GLY A 474 -37.59 -4.34 -6.14
N ILE A 475 -37.55 -3.52 -7.21
CA ILE A 475 -37.38 -4.03 -8.59
C ILE A 475 -35.92 -4.30 -8.91
N ALA A 476 -35.02 -3.36 -8.61
CA ALA A 476 -33.58 -3.56 -8.77
C ALA A 476 -33.10 -4.74 -7.92
N ASP A 477 -33.58 -4.81 -6.67
CA ASP A 477 -33.28 -5.91 -5.75
C ASP A 477 -33.82 -7.25 -6.28
N ALA A 478 -35.03 -7.28 -6.85
CA ALA A 478 -35.58 -8.50 -7.47
C ALA A 478 -34.80 -8.92 -8.72
N PHE A 479 -34.35 -7.97 -9.55
CA PHE A 479 -33.51 -8.29 -10.72
C PHE A 479 -32.14 -8.80 -10.32
N GLU A 480 -31.52 -8.21 -9.29
CA GLU A 480 -30.24 -8.65 -8.72
C GLU A 480 -30.36 -10.02 -8.06
N GLU A 481 -31.36 -10.23 -7.20
CA GLU A 481 -31.66 -11.53 -6.57
C GLU A 481 -31.93 -12.61 -7.63
N PHE A 482 -32.70 -12.27 -8.66
CA PHE A 482 -32.98 -13.16 -9.77
C PHE A 482 -31.73 -13.49 -10.59
N ARG A 483 -30.91 -12.48 -10.91
CA ARG A 483 -29.64 -12.65 -11.63
C ARG A 483 -28.70 -13.59 -10.87
N ASP A 484 -28.54 -13.36 -9.57
CA ASP A 484 -27.67 -14.19 -8.72
C ASP A 484 -28.23 -15.61 -8.57
N THR A 485 -29.54 -15.78 -8.53
CA THR A 485 -30.17 -17.11 -8.47
C THR A 485 -29.96 -17.90 -9.77
N VAL A 486 -30.17 -17.27 -10.93
CA VAL A 486 -30.04 -17.94 -12.24
C VAL A 486 -28.57 -18.21 -12.60
N LEU A 487 -27.65 -17.27 -12.33
CA LEU A 487 -26.23 -17.47 -12.63
C LEU A 487 -25.58 -18.52 -11.73
N ASN A 488 -26.14 -18.78 -10.54
CA ASN A 488 -25.64 -19.80 -9.60
C ASN A 488 -26.48 -21.09 -9.60
N ALA A 489 -27.50 -21.22 -10.45
CA ALA A 489 -28.31 -22.43 -10.54
C ALA A 489 -27.56 -23.54 -11.31
N ASP A 490 -27.56 -24.76 -10.76
CA ASP A 490 -26.99 -25.94 -11.42
C ASP A 490 -27.78 -26.35 -12.68
N ASP A 491 -29.08 -26.02 -12.73
CA ASP A 491 -29.96 -26.29 -13.86
C ASP A 491 -30.85 -25.08 -14.20
N VAL A 492 -30.55 -24.43 -15.32
CA VAL A 492 -31.28 -23.27 -15.84
C VAL A 492 -32.63 -23.68 -16.47
N THR A 493 -32.85 -24.98 -16.74
CA THR A 493 -34.10 -25.45 -17.36
C THR A 493 -35.32 -25.30 -16.44
N GLU A 494 -35.10 -25.36 -15.12
CA GLU A 494 -36.13 -25.10 -14.11
C GLU A 494 -36.73 -23.70 -14.27
N TYR A 495 -35.92 -22.73 -14.68
CA TYR A 495 -36.34 -21.34 -14.84
C TYR A 495 -36.78 -21.00 -16.25
N THR A 496 -36.67 -21.92 -17.22
CA THR A 496 -37.05 -21.66 -18.61
C THR A 496 -38.25 -22.49 -19.07
N ASP A 497 -38.60 -23.61 -18.43
CA ASP A 497 -39.67 -24.50 -18.91
C ASP A 497 -41.11 -23.99 -18.63
N ILE A 498 -42.00 -24.10 -19.63
CA ILE A 498 -43.42 -23.72 -19.57
C ILE A 498 -44.17 -24.58 -18.55
N LEU A 499 -43.84 -25.88 -18.46
CA LEU A 499 -44.46 -26.80 -17.51
C LEU A 499 -44.12 -26.41 -16.06
N THR A 500 -42.89 -25.95 -15.83
CA THR A 500 -42.49 -25.40 -14.54
C THR A 500 -43.31 -24.16 -14.19
N TYR A 501 -43.53 -23.24 -15.14
CA TYR A 501 -44.41 -22.09 -14.89
C TYR A 501 -45.85 -22.46 -14.54
N MET A 502 -46.41 -23.50 -15.17
CA MET A 502 -47.73 -24.00 -14.79
C MET A 502 -47.75 -24.64 -13.40
N LEU A 503 -46.65 -25.25 -12.93
CA LEU A 503 -46.52 -25.78 -11.56
C LEU A 503 -46.41 -24.66 -10.50
N HIS A 504 -45.96 -23.48 -10.94
CA HIS A 504 -45.80 -22.27 -10.13
C HIS A 504 -47.04 -21.35 -10.19
N TYR A 505 -48.02 -21.62 -11.05
CA TYR A 505 -49.34 -21.00 -10.98
C TYR A 505 -50.38 -22.02 -10.49
N ASN A 506 -51.16 -21.67 -9.48
CA ASN A 506 -52.35 -22.44 -9.14
C ASN A 506 -53.42 -22.17 -10.21
N VAL A 507 -53.65 -23.16 -11.06
CA VAL A 507 -54.79 -23.20 -11.98
C VAL A 507 -55.98 -23.79 -11.23
N LYS A 508 -57.01 -22.97 -10.98
CA LYS A 508 -58.25 -23.42 -10.34
C LYS A 508 -59.43 -23.19 -11.27
N LEU A 509 -60.36 -24.15 -11.24
CA LEU A 509 -61.72 -23.97 -11.78
C LEU A 509 -62.56 -23.31 -10.70
N GLU A 510 -62.98 -22.07 -10.93
CA GLU A 510 -63.98 -21.41 -10.08
C GLU A 510 -65.37 -21.53 -10.72
N GLN A 511 -66.37 -21.77 -9.85
CA GLN A 511 -67.76 -21.90 -10.25
C GLN A 511 -68.46 -20.54 -10.11
N GLU A 512 -68.98 -20.01 -11.21
CA GLU A 512 -69.85 -18.83 -11.18
C GLU A 512 -71.31 -19.27 -10.99
N ILE A 513 -71.96 -18.73 -9.95
CA ILE A 513 -73.40 -18.92 -9.71
C ILE A 513 -74.14 -17.82 -10.46
N ILE A 514 -75.02 -18.22 -11.39
CA ILE A 514 -75.91 -17.30 -12.08
C ILE A 514 -77.06 -16.97 -11.12
N SER A 515 -77.05 -15.77 -10.53
CA SER A 515 -78.21 -15.25 -9.80
C SER A 515 -79.29 -14.81 -10.80
N TRP A 516 -80.41 -15.53 -10.84
CA TRP A 516 -81.62 -15.06 -11.51
C TRP A 516 -82.30 -14.02 -10.63
N GLN A 517 -82.26 -12.72 -11.01
CA GLN A 517 -83.31 -11.80 -10.60
C GLN A 517 -84.48 -12.00 -11.56
N GLU A 518 -85.54 -12.64 -11.06
CA GLU A 518 -86.77 -12.91 -11.81
C GLU A 518 -87.45 -11.60 -12.24
N ALA A 519 -87.82 -11.55 -13.52
CA ALA A 519 -88.82 -10.63 -14.03
C ALA A 519 -90.21 -11.27 -13.88
N GLY A 520 -91.13 -10.55 -13.23
CA GLY A 520 -92.58 -10.80 -13.19
C GLY A 520 -93.19 -10.18 -11.92
N THR A 521 -94.28 -9.42 -11.89
CA THR A 521 -95.30 -9.08 -12.89
C THR A 521 -96.16 -7.91 -12.33
N LEU A 522 -96.54 -6.97 -13.20
CA LEU A 522 -97.82 -6.21 -13.25
C LEU A 522 -98.46 -5.59 -11.98
N GLY A 523 -98.54 -4.25 -12.01
CA GLY A 523 -99.80 -3.52 -11.80
C GLY A 523 -100.01 -2.79 -10.46
N ASN A 524 -99.87 -1.45 -10.44
CA ASN A 524 -101.02 -0.56 -10.30
C ASN A 524 -100.67 0.93 -10.43
N ILE A 525 -101.67 1.65 -10.93
CA ILE A 525 -101.78 3.09 -11.21
C ILE A 525 -101.98 3.89 -9.91
N SER A 526 -101.35 5.07 -9.78
CA SER A 526 -101.92 6.34 -9.28
C SER A 526 -100.79 7.39 -9.28
N GLU A 527 -100.84 8.40 -10.16
CA GLU A 527 -101.35 9.77 -9.87
C GLU A 527 -100.75 10.38 -8.59
N HIS A 528 -99.62 11.10 -8.70
CA HIS A 528 -99.59 12.56 -8.84
C HIS A 528 -98.17 13.09 -9.07
#